data_AF-A0A2W1LFX3-F1
#
_entry.id   AF-A0A2W1LFX3-F1
#
_cell.length_a   1.000
_cell.length_b   1.000
_cell.length_c   1.000
_cell.angle_alpha   90.00
_cell.angle_beta   90.00
_cell.angle_gamma   90.00
#
_symmetry.space_group_name_H-M   'P 1'
#
loop_
_entity.id
_entity.type
_entity.pdbx_description
1 polymer ?
#
loop_
_entity_poly.entity_id
_entity_poly.type
_entity_poly.pdbx_seq_one_letter_code
_entity_poly.pdbx_strand_id
1 'polypeptide(L)'
;MGKRDSSYLPPDAKVCNTAINVKAGAAPAETAKEHKQVLVNKFLKRLAEDPSLDGNGSRPSETFTMAELLHVTQYPLKREFVYSYDQREYTPAPEKPVIDMAVLLDLLFKEQGLSCTFEDLMEHVLDGGKLDDFLKDQQRHCS
;
A
#
# COMPACT_ATOMS: atom_id res chain seq x y z
N MET A 1 -19.71 19.19 67.40
CA MET A 1 -19.23 18.27 68.45
C MET A 1 -19.72 16.87 68.13
N GLY A 2 -18.85 15.98 67.62
CA GLY A 2 -18.43 14.74 68.33
C GLY A 2 -19.32 13.56 67.90
N LYS A 3 -18.84 12.41 67.42
CA LYS A 3 -17.68 11.63 67.86
C LYS A 3 -17.09 10.78 66.72
N ARG A 4 -15.80 10.47 66.88
CA ARG A 4 -15.00 9.52 66.10
C ARG A 4 -15.08 8.11 66.70
N ASP A 5 -14.55 7.18 65.91
CA ASP A 5 -13.91 5.90 66.26
C ASP A 5 -14.78 4.65 66.39
N SER A 6 -14.65 3.74 65.41
CA SER A 6 -14.45 2.33 65.71
C SER A 6 -13.80 1.60 64.52
N SER A 7 -12.51 1.37 64.65
CA SER A 7 -11.67 0.48 63.87
C SER A 7 -12.02 -0.98 64.13
N TYR A 8 -12.24 -1.80 63.09
CA TYR A 8 -12.02 -3.25 63.13
C TYR A 8 -11.82 -3.83 61.72
N LEU A 9 -10.57 -4.16 61.38
CA LEU A 9 -10.14 -5.32 60.56
C LEU A 9 -9.61 -6.36 61.57
N PRO A 10 -9.36 -7.67 61.29
CA PRO A 10 -9.24 -8.45 60.02
C PRO A 10 -9.97 -9.84 60.20
N PRO A 11 -9.58 -11.04 59.68
CA PRO A 11 -8.59 -11.45 58.67
C PRO A 11 -9.07 -12.49 57.62
N ASP A 12 -8.20 -12.69 56.63
CA ASP A 12 -7.96 -13.89 55.82
C ASP A 12 -8.99 -14.44 54.81
N ALA A 13 -8.51 -14.39 53.56
CA ALA A 13 -8.57 -15.43 52.54
C ALA A 13 -9.94 -15.76 51.91
N LYS A 14 -10.08 -15.36 50.64
CA LYS A 14 -9.97 -16.30 49.51
C LYS A 14 -9.71 -15.55 48.21
N VAL A 15 -8.56 -15.85 47.63
CA VAL A 15 -8.27 -15.66 46.22
C VAL A 15 -9.30 -16.45 45.41
N CYS A 16 -10.11 -15.75 44.63
CA CYS A 16 -10.80 -16.32 43.47
C CYS A 16 -10.42 -15.45 42.26
N ASN A 17 -9.18 -15.63 41.79
CA ASN A 17 -8.79 -15.18 40.46
C ASN A 17 -9.50 -16.06 39.44
N THR A 18 -10.53 -15.55 38.78
CA THR A 18 -10.81 -15.79 37.34
C THR A 18 -12.04 -15.00 36.91
N ALA A 19 -11.80 -13.77 36.47
CA ALA A 19 -12.68 -13.13 35.50
C ALA A 19 -11.79 -12.76 34.31
N ILE A 20 -11.92 -13.61 33.29
CA ILE A 20 -11.48 -13.38 31.92
C ILE A 20 -11.90 -11.96 31.54
N ASN A 21 -10.95 -11.10 31.20
CA ASN A 21 -11.25 -9.99 30.33
C ASN A 21 -10.25 -10.03 29.18
N VAL A 22 -10.78 -10.51 28.05
CA VAL A 22 -10.16 -10.52 26.74
C VAL A 22 -9.79 -9.07 26.42
N LYS A 23 -8.53 -8.71 26.63
CA LYS A 23 -7.97 -7.48 26.05
C LYS A 23 -7.64 -7.78 24.59
N ALA A 24 -8.70 -7.98 23.80
CA ALA A 24 -8.67 -7.68 22.39
C ALA A 24 -8.51 -6.16 22.27
N GLY A 25 -7.47 -5.70 21.59
CA GLY A 25 -7.32 -4.29 21.27
C GLY A 25 -5.92 -3.76 21.46
N ALA A 26 -5.04 -4.09 20.52
CA ALA A 26 -4.16 -3.14 19.82
C ALA A 26 -3.12 -3.89 18.99
N ALA A 27 -3.52 -4.48 17.86
CA ALA A 27 -2.62 -4.71 16.74
C ALA A 27 -3.45 -4.93 15.47
N PRO A 28 -3.46 -3.95 14.54
CA PRO A 28 -3.44 -4.39 13.15
C PRO A 28 -2.64 -3.48 12.19
N ALA A 29 -1.93 -2.46 12.66
CA ALA A 29 -1.28 -1.51 11.74
C ALA A 29 0.14 -1.93 11.31
N GLU A 30 0.94 -2.52 12.21
CA GLU A 30 2.33 -2.91 11.90
C GLU A 30 2.40 -4.26 11.16
N THR A 31 1.65 -5.26 11.60
CA THR A 31 1.63 -6.59 10.97
C THR A 31 1.05 -6.58 9.54
N ALA A 32 0.09 -5.69 9.26
CA ALA A 32 -0.51 -5.57 7.93
C ALA A 32 0.45 -4.95 6.91
N LYS A 33 1.27 -3.98 7.33
CA LYS A 33 2.30 -3.37 6.48
C LYS A 33 3.39 -4.38 6.12
N GLU A 34 3.84 -5.14 7.11
CA GLU A 34 4.84 -6.20 6.93
C GLU A 34 4.31 -7.31 6.00
N HIS A 35 3.05 -7.74 6.18
CA HIS A 35 2.44 -8.74 5.30
C HIS A 35 2.31 -8.25 3.86
N LYS A 36 1.89 -6.99 3.65
CA LYS A 36 1.82 -6.39 2.30
C LYS A 36 3.21 -6.32 1.67
N GLN A 37 4.24 -5.96 2.43
CA GLN A 37 5.61 -5.91 1.92
C GLN A 37 6.12 -7.30 1.50
N VAL A 38 5.80 -8.35 2.26
CA VAL A 38 6.14 -9.74 1.90
C VAL A 38 5.46 -10.16 0.60
N LEU A 39 4.18 -9.82 0.43
CA LEU A 39 3.43 -10.11 -0.80
C LEU A 39 4.01 -9.40 -2.01
N VAL A 40 4.28 -8.10 -1.89
CA VAL A 40 4.90 -7.32 -2.98
C VAL A 40 6.28 -7.86 -3.33
N ASN A 41 7.11 -8.22 -2.34
CA ASN A 41 8.40 -8.83 -2.61
C ASN A 41 8.29 -10.18 -3.33
N LYS A 42 7.29 -10.99 -2.97
CA LYS A 42 7.02 -12.27 -3.65
C LYS A 42 6.53 -12.04 -5.09
N PHE A 43 5.65 -11.06 -5.28
CA PHE A 43 5.18 -10.63 -6.59
C PHE A 43 6.35 -10.17 -7.47
N LEU A 44 7.19 -9.25 -6.99
CA LEU A 44 8.34 -8.75 -7.75
C LEU A 44 9.33 -9.85 -8.13
N LYS A 45 9.56 -10.84 -7.23
CA LYS A 45 10.39 -12.00 -7.55
C LYS A 45 9.80 -12.84 -8.67
N ARG A 46 8.50 -13.16 -8.57
CA ARG A 46 7.78 -13.91 -9.61
C ARG A 46 7.75 -13.16 -10.94
N LEU A 47 7.50 -11.86 -10.89
CA LEU A 47 7.48 -11.00 -12.05
C LEU A 47 8.85 -10.96 -12.74
N ALA A 48 9.94 -10.87 -11.97
CA ALA A 48 11.31 -10.90 -12.51
C ALA A 48 11.71 -12.25 -13.14
N GLU A 49 11.00 -13.33 -12.81
CA GLU A 49 11.19 -14.66 -13.40
C GLU A 49 10.28 -14.89 -14.64
N ASP A 50 9.41 -13.93 -14.98
CA ASP A 50 8.46 -14.07 -16.09
C ASP A 50 9.16 -13.86 -17.46
N PRO A 51 9.21 -14.90 -18.33
CA PRO A 51 9.87 -14.81 -19.63
C PRO A 51 9.17 -13.87 -20.62
N SER A 52 7.95 -13.40 -20.32
CA SER A 52 7.28 -12.35 -21.12
C SER A 52 7.97 -10.99 -21.02
N LEU A 53 8.78 -10.76 -19.98
CA LEU A 53 9.55 -9.53 -19.80
C LEU A 53 10.93 -9.56 -20.48
N ASP A 54 11.41 -10.75 -20.86
CA ASP A 54 12.64 -10.90 -21.63
C ASP A 54 12.37 -10.38 -23.06
N GLY A 55 12.75 -9.13 -23.30
CA GLY A 55 12.46 -8.31 -24.48
C GLY A 55 12.98 -8.81 -25.84
N ASN A 56 13.04 -10.11 -26.07
CA ASN A 56 13.38 -10.72 -27.36
C ASN A 56 12.25 -10.63 -28.41
N GLY A 57 11.02 -10.29 -28.02
CA GLY A 57 9.85 -10.32 -28.92
C GLY A 57 9.30 -8.96 -29.37
N SER A 58 9.56 -7.89 -28.62
CA SER A 58 9.00 -6.57 -28.90
C SER A 58 10.12 -5.57 -29.13
N ARG A 59 10.13 -4.93 -30.32
CA ARG A 59 10.85 -3.66 -30.53
C ARG A 59 10.55 -2.76 -29.33
N PRO A 60 11.49 -1.92 -28.86
CA PRO A 60 11.17 -0.89 -27.89
C PRO A 60 10.14 0.04 -28.55
N SER A 61 8.86 -0.26 -28.37
CA SER A 61 7.77 0.69 -28.59
C SER A 61 8.07 1.80 -27.62
N GLU A 62 8.52 2.94 -28.15
CA GLU A 62 8.78 4.21 -27.47
C GLU A 62 8.95 4.07 -25.95
N THR A 63 10.19 3.97 -25.47
CA THR A 63 10.45 3.96 -24.03
C THR A 63 9.90 5.26 -23.44
N PHE A 64 8.72 5.20 -22.83
CA PHE A 64 8.15 6.35 -22.13
C PHE A 64 9.10 6.75 -21.00
N THR A 65 9.50 8.02 -21.01
CA THR A 65 10.15 8.61 -19.84
C THR A 65 9.17 8.63 -18.67
N MET A 66 9.68 8.62 -17.44
CA MET A 66 8.81 8.72 -16.26
C MET A 66 7.92 9.98 -16.30
N ALA A 67 8.42 11.07 -16.84
CA ALA A 67 7.67 12.32 -16.99
C ALA A 67 6.50 12.17 -17.97
N GLU A 68 6.71 11.52 -19.11
CA GLU A 68 5.65 11.23 -20.08
C GLU A 68 4.59 10.29 -19.50
N LEU A 69 5.03 9.25 -18.77
CA LEU A 69 4.12 8.32 -18.12
C LEU A 69 3.20 9.03 -17.12
N LEU A 70 3.80 9.83 -16.22
CA LEU A 70 3.04 10.61 -15.23
C LEU A 70 2.09 11.62 -15.89
N HIS A 71 2.49 12.20 -17.02
CA HIS A 71 1.67 13.13 -17.79
C HIS A 71 0.46 12.42 -18.42
N VAL A 72 0.68 11.29 -19.10
CA VAL A 72 -0.38 10.50 -19.74
C VAL A 72 -1.40 10.01 -18.71
N THR A 73 -0.94 9.50 -17.57
CA THR A 73 -1.83 9.01 -16.51
C THR A 73 -2.46 10.12 -15.67
N GLN A 74 -2.19 11.39 -15.99
CA GLN A 74 -2.63 12.56 -15.21
C GLN A 74 -2.35 12.40 -13.71
N TYR A 75 -1.16 11.87 -13.37
CA TYR A 75 -0.84 11.50 -12.01
C TYR A 75 -0.79 12.76 -11.11
N PRO A 76 -1.48 12.77 -9.95
CA PRO A 76 -1.52 13.94 -9.08
C PRO A 76 -0.17 14.12 -8.37
N LEU A 77 0.71 14.90 -8.98
CA LEU A 77 1.99 15.28 -8.38
C LEU A 77 1.74 16.18 -7.17
N LYS A 78 2.14 15.71 -5.99
CA LYS A 78 2.10 16.50 -4.76
C LYS A 78 3.11 17.65 -4.87
N ARG A 79 2.69 18.83 -4.41
CA ARG A 79 3.36 20.14 -4.56
C ARG A 79 4.88 20.05 -4.41
N GLU A 80 5.58 20.34 -5.50
CA GLU A 80 7.06 20.44 -5.52
C GLU A 80 7.58 21.73 -4.88
N PHE A 81 6.70 22.71 -4.66
CA PHE A 81 7.04 24.01 -4.10
C PHE A 81 6.18 24.29 -2.87
N VAL A 82 6.84 24.77 -1.81
CA VAL A 82 6.20 25.25 -0.58
C VAL A 82 6.50 26.73 -0.46
N TYR A 83 5.48 27.52 -0.10
CA TYR A 83 5.69 28.93 0.15
C TYR A 83 6.26 29.13 1.55
N SER A 84 7.47 29.66 1.64
CA SER A 84 8.10 30.05 2.90
C SER A 84 7.62 31.44 3.29
N TYR A 85 6.84 31.55 4.37
CA TYR A 85 6.34 32.85 4.85
C TYR A 85 7.45 33.73 5.45
N ASP A 86 8.50 33.10 6.00
CA ASP A 86 9.63 33.80 6.59
C ASP A 86 10.46 34.53 5.52
N GLN A 87 10.63 33.91 4.36
CA GLN A 87 11.40 34.46 3.24
C GLN A 87 10.52 35.08 2.14
N ARG A 88 9.19 34.93 2.25
CA ARG A 88 8.19 35.34 1.25
C ARG A 88 8.47 34.81 -0.16
N GLU A 89 9.06 33.61 -0.25
CA GLU A 89 9.52 33.00 -1.48
C GLU A 89 9.03 31.56 -1.61
N TYR A 90 8.85 31.07 -2.84
CA TYR A 90 8.60 29.66 -3.11
C TYR A 90 9.91 28.89 -3.10
N THR A 91 10.05 27.97 -2.15
CA THR A 91 11.22 27.08 -2.08
C THR A 91 10.84 25.68 -2.53
N PRO A 92 11.76 24.93 -3.15
CA PRO A 92 11.57 23.51 -3.41
C PRO A 92 11.23 22.80 -2.10
N ALA A 93 10.24 21.92 -2.14
CA ALA A 93 9.90 21.10 -1.00
C ALA A 93 11.15 20.32 -0.54
N PRO A 94 11.42 20.25 0.78
CA PRO A 94 12.60 19.56 1.30
C PRO A 94 12.58 18.06 0.99
N GLU A 95 11.39 17.49 0.76
CA GLU A 95 11.20 16.10 0.39
C GLU A 95 10.76 15.98 -1.06
N LYS A 96 11.42 15.07 -1.79
CA LYS A 96 11.01 14.74 -3.16
C LYS A 96 9.66 14.03 -3.13
N PRO A 97 8.74 14.34 -4.07
CA PRO A 97 7.47 13.64 -4.16
C PRO A 97 7.72 12.15 -4.41
N VAL A 98 7.17 11.31 -3.54
CA VAL A 98 7.20 9.85 -3.70
C VAL A 98 6.06 9.47 -4.64
N ILE A 99 6.40 8.73 -5.70
CA ILE A 99 5.42 8.21 -6.66
C ILE A 99 4.91 6.87 -6.12
N ASP A 100 3.58 6.73 -6.04
CA ASP A 100 2.93 5.48 -5.70
C ASP A 100 2.73 4.68 -6.99
N MET A 101 3.55 3.64 -7.17
CA MET A 101 3.53 2.83 -8.38
C MET A 101 2.23 2.02 -8.54
N ALA A 102 1.56 1.64 -7.45
CA ALA A 102 0.29 0.91 -7.54
C ALA A 102 -0.79 1.82 -8.14
N VAL A 103 -0.90 3.04 -7.62
CA VAL A 103 -1.83 4.06 -8.15
C VAL A 103 -1.49 4.43 -9.59
N LEU A 104 -0.20 4.55 -9.91
CA LEU A 104 0.23 4.85 -11.28
C LEU A 104 -0.19 3.76 -12.27
N LEU A 105 -0.03 2.49 -11.90
CA LEU A 105 -0.45 1.36 -12.72
C LEU A 105 -1.97 1.28 -12.85
N ASP A 106 -2.73 1.54 -11.78
CA ASP A 106 -4.19 1.63 -11.83
C ASP A 106 -4.67 2.69 -12.82
N LEU A 107 -4.04 3.86 -12.80
CA LEU A 107 -4.35 4.95 -13.73
C LEU A 107 -3.96 4.57 -15.15
N LEU A 108 -2.82 3.91 -15.35
CA LEU A 108 -2.39 3.43 -16.65
C LEU A 108 -3.36 2.41 -17.24
N PHE A 109 -3.86 1.47 -16.42
CA PHE A 109 -4.86 0.50 -16.85
C PHE A 109 -6.16 1.19 -17.26
N LYS A 110 -6.62 2.19 -16.49
CA LYS A 110 -7.80 2.97 -16.84
C LYS A 110 -7.65 3.74 -18.15
N GLU A 111 -6.50 4.38 -18.38
CA GLU A 111 -6.22 5.07 -19.64
C GLU A 111 -6.21 4.11 -20.84
N GLN A 112 -5.81 2.85 -20.64
CA GLN A 112 -5.88 1.80 -21.66
C GLN A 112 -7.26 1.15 -21.79
N GLY A 113 -8.26 1.60 -21.02
CA GLY A 113 -9.61 1.04 -21.02
C GLY A 113 -9.74 -0.31 -20.28
N LEU A 114 -8.73 -0.69 -19.50
CA LEU A 114 -8.74 -1.91 -18.70
C LEU A 114 -9.40 -1.62 -17.35
N SER A 115 -10.30 -2.50 -16.91
CA SER A 115 -11.01 -2.37 -15.63
C SER A 115 -10.29 -3.00 -14.44
N CYS A 116 -9.04 -3.43 -14.60
CA CYS A 116 -8.26 -4.10 -13.57
C CYS A 116 -7.46 -3.12 -12.71
N THR A 117 -7.12 -3.54 -11.50
CA THR A 117 -6.19 -2.84 -10.62
C THR A 117 -4.84 -3.54 -10.51
N PHE A 118 -3.87 -2.86 -9.91
CA PHE A 118 -2.60 -3.42 -9.52
C PHE A 118 -2.76 -4.65 -8.61
N GLU A 119 -3.74 -4.63 -7.69
CA GLU A 119 -4.03 -5.80 -6.85
C GLU A 119 -4.45 -7.01 -7.68
N ASP A 120 -5.30 -6.83 -8.71
CA ASP A 120 -5.74 -7.93 -9.58
C ASP A 120 -4.56 -8.54 -10.35
N LEU A 121 -3.67 -7.68 -10.87
CA LEU A 121 -2.44 -8.12 -11.52
C LEU A 121 -1.54 -8.87 -10.54
N MET A 122 -1.37 -8.33 -9.34
CA MET A 122 -0.53 -8.92 -8.30
C MET A 122 -1.05 -10.31 -7.91
N GLU A 123 -2.36 -10.45 -7.73
CA GLU A 123 -3.01 -11.73 -7.43
C GLU A 123 -2.78 -12.74 -8.55
N HIS A 124 -3.03 -12.35 -9.81
CA HIS A 124 -2.83 -13.22 -10.97
C HIS A 124 -1.39 -13.77 -11.07
N VAL A 125 -0.38 -12.91 -10.87
CA VAL A 125 1.03 -13.32 -10.92
C VAL A 125 1.42 -14.17 -9.71
N LEU A 126 0.85 -13.90 -8.54
CA LEU A 126 1.08 -14.72 -7.34
C LEU A 126 0.48 -16.13 -7.49
N ASP A 127 -0.66 -16.26 -8.17
CA ASP A 127 -1.30 -17.53 -8.53
C ASP A 127 -0.55 -18.30 -9.63
N GLY A 128 0.47 -17.67 -10.23
CA GLY A 128 1.33 -18.30 -11.24
C GLY A 128 0.93 -18.01 -12.68
N GLY A 129 0.03 -17.05 -12.90
CA GLY A 129 -0.25 -16.49 -14.21
C GLY A 129 0.89 -15.61 -14.74
N LYS A 130 0.87 -15.36 -16.05
CA LYS A 130 1.87 -14.54 -16.76
C LYS A 130 1.30 -13.17 -17.09
N LEU A 131 2.17 -12.16 -17.19
CA LEU A 131 1.74 -10.80 -17.50
C LEU A 131 1.01 -10.71 -18.85
N ASP A 132 1.56 -11.34 -19.89
CA ASP A 132 0.96 -11.32 -21.24
C ASP A 132 -0.44 -11.96 -21.29
N ASP A 133 -0.65 -13.03 -20.53
CA ASP A 133 -1.91 -13.75 -20.49
C ASP A 133 -2.97 -12.90 -19.79
N PHE A 134 -2.59 -12.27 -18.67
CA PHE A 134 -3.44 -11.31 -17.98
C PHE A 134 -3.89 -10.16 -18.89
N LEU A 135 -2.94 -9.50 -19.59
CA LEU A 135 -3.27 -8.37 -20.46
C LEU A 135 -4.19 -8.77 -21.62
N LYS A 136 -3.99 -9.97 -22.21
CA LYS A 136 -4.88 -10.50 -23.25
C LYS A 136 -6.28 -10.78 -22.73
N ASP A 137 -6.39 -11.34 -21.53
CA ASP A 137 -7.68 -11.67 -20.92
C ASP A 137 -8.48 -10.42 -20.58
N GLN A 138 -7.83 -9.36 -20.10
CA GLN A 138 -8.49 -8.08 -19.84
C GLN A 138 -8.94 -7.38 -21.13
N GLN A 139 -8.17 -7.46 -22.22
CA GLN A 139 -8.58 -6.91 -23.52
C GLN A 139 -9.80 -7.64 -24.12
N ARG A 140 -9.99 -8.93 -23.81
CA ARG A 140 -11.13 -9.72 -24.29
C ARG A 140 -12.44 -9.42 -23.57
N HIS A 141 -12.38 -8.93 -22.33
CA HIS A 141 -13.58 -8.60 -21.56
C HIS A 141 -14.18 -7.22 -21.91
N CYS A 142 -13.53 -6.43 -22.77
CA CYS A 142 -13.99 -5.11 -23.22
C CYS A 142 -14.47 -5.06 -24.70
N SER A 143 -14.75 -6.20 -25.34
CA SER A 143 -15.34 -6.27 -26.70
C SER A 143 -16.82 -6.57 -26.70
#